data_AF-A0A417CWH7-F1
#
_entry.id   AF-A0A417CWH7-F1
#
_cell.length_a   1.000
_cell.length_b   1.000
_cell.length_c   1.000
_cell.angle_alpha   90.00
_cell.angle_beta   90.00
_cell.angle_gamma   90.00
#
_symmetry.space_group_name_H-M   'P 1'
#
loop_
_entity.id
_entity.type
_entity.pdbx_description
1 polymer ?
#
loop_
_entity_poly.entity_id
_entity_poly.type
_entity_poly.pdbx_seq_one_letter_code
_entity_poly.pdbx_strand_id
1 'polypeptide(L)'
;MKISMESKKKNYFLKYMRIIMTALLASFLFYSGMKDYVKVGKTDTAVVELYEDYPAVNLAKQIWENYQSDDEIADFCFAWNGGVQVVTNPEDFRQANARVTGVVGMAALYDRQAALLEENDETGCVIDKDTALELFGSENCAGSQLTVGEQIYEVRGVVSWNQHMILIRPPQKNLVCTQVLIRGKKGQELEGAASDFLVGNGLSGILVDDSWLEVILPWFPVTFLVMLIRTVSRWLYEMERGTWENGIQRSREKKIDFRKCSCFVIRILLWGIGLFFCVRLLSHIPQSWLPDKWSDFSFWPAKLRKTMELSAGTSCSRKLWRRRSG
;
A
#
# COMPACT_ATOMS: atom_id res chain seq x y z
N MET A 1 44.18 -41.48 3.83
CA MET A 1 42.87 -41.48 3.12
C MET A 1 41.70 -41.01 3.99
N LYS A 2 41.52 -41.50 5.23
CA LYS A 2 40.45 -41.05 6.17
C LYS A 2 40.44 -39.54 6.47
N ILE A 3 41.61 -38.95 6.73
CA ILE A 3 41.78 -37.52 7.06
C ILE A 3 41.38 -36.59 5.89
N SER A 4 41.63 -37.02 4.64
CA SER A 4 41.26 -36.26 3.44
C SER A 4 39.74 -36.22 3.21
N MET A 5 39.02 -37.30 3.55
CA MET A 5 37.56 -37.33 3.42
C MET A 5 36.83 -36.53 4.50
N GLU A 6 37.35 -36.51 5.74
CA GLU A 6 36.82 -35.66 6.80
C GLU A 6 37.00 -34.17 6.50
N SER A 7 38.18 -33.78 5.98
CA SER A 7 38.46 -32.41 5.53
C SER A 7 37.48 -31.96 4.42
N LYS A 8 37.23 -32.82 3.41
CA LYS A 8 36.26 -32.52 2.34
C LYS A 8 34.83 -32.35 2.88
N LYS A 9 34.38 -33.22 3.81
CA LYS A 9 33.05 -33.08 4.45
C LYS A 9 32.92 -31.78 5.26
N LYS A 10 33.95 -31.40 6.00
CA LYS A 10 33.96 -30.17 6.81
C LYS A 10 33.89 -28.91 5.95
N ASN A 11 34.59 -28.90 4.81
CA ASN A 11 34.53 -27.80 3.84
C ASN A 11 33.18 -27.70 3.12
N TYR A 12 32.56 -28.83 2.78
CA TYR A 12 31.21 -28.86 2.24
C TYR A 12 30.19 -28.31 3.25
N PHE A 13 30.25 -28.75 4.50
CA PHE A 13 29.39 -28.25 5.57
C PHE A 13 29.53 -26.73 5.78
N LEU A 14 30.76 -26.22 5.85
CA LEU A 14 31.03 -24.78 5.98
C LEU A 14 30.50 -23.95 4.80
N LYS A 15 30.62 -24.47 3.57
CA LYS A 15 30.11 -23.80 2.37
C LYS A 15 28.57 -23.69 2.38
N TYR A 16 27.89 -24.78 2.71
CA TYR A 16 26.43 -24.79 2.79
C TYR A 16 25.89 -23.94 3.95
N MET A 17 26.53 -23.98 5.12
CA MET A 17 26.16 -23.11 6.25
C MET A 17 26.28 -21.63 5.91
N ARG A 18 27.34 -21.23 5.19
CA ARG A 18 27.49 -19.84 4.72
C ARG A 18 26.34 -19.43 3.79
N ILE A 19 25.97 -20.28 2.83
CA ILE A 19 24.87 -20.00 1.88
C ILE A 19 23.53 -19.84 2.63
N ILE A 20 23.24 -20.73 3.59
CA ILE A 20 22.01 -20.66 4.38
C ILE A 20 21.98 -19.40 5.24
N MET A 21 23.09 -19.05 5.90
CA MET A 21 23.19 -17.84 6.71
C MET A 21 23.03 -16.56 5.87
N THR A 22 23.64 -16.51 4.68
CA THR A 22 23.48 -15.37 3.77
C THR A 22 22.05 -15.25 3.25
N ALA A 23 21.38 -16.37 2.97
CA ALA A 23 19.99 -16.37 2.52
C ALA A 23 19.04 -15.92 3.64
N LEU A 24 19.26 -16.39 4.88
CA LEU A 24 18.50 -15.95 6.05
C LEU A 24 18.65 -14.46 6.30
N LEU A 25 19.88 -13.93 6.22
CA LEU A 25 20.15 -12.51 6.39
C LEU A 25 19.47 -11.68 5.30
N ALA A 26 19.55 -12.10 4.04
CA ALA A 26 18.90 -11.41 2.92
C ALA A 26 17.37 -11.40 3.07
N SER A 27 16.77 -12.53 3.47
CA SER A 27 15.33 -12.61 3.73
C SER A 27 14.88 -11.73 4.89
N PHE A 28 15.68 -11.68 5.98
CA PHE A 28 15.40 -10.81 7.12
C PHE A 28 15.46 -9.33 6.74
N LEU A 29 16.50 -8.91 6.00
CA LEU A 29 16.64 -7.54 5.52
C LEU A 29 15.50 -7.15 4.56
N PHE A 30 15.11 -8.05 3.66
CA PHE A 30 13.98 -7.83 2.76
C PHE A 30 12.66 -7.68 3.54
N TYR A 31 12.40 -8.55 4.52
CA TYR A 31 11.21 -8.46 5.36
C TYR A 31 11.19 -7.18 6.20
N SER A 32 12.32 -6.78 6.78
CA SER A 32 12.43 -5.52 7.53
C SER A 32 12.15 -4.32 6.63
N GLY A 33 12.79 -4.27 5.45
CA GLY A 33 12.58 -3.20 4.48
C GLY A 33 11.13 -3.11 4.01
N MET A 34 10.50 -4.25 3.74
CA MET A 34 9.08 -4.29 3.35
C MET A 34 8.13 -3.92 4.51
N LYS A 35 8.43 -4.33 5.74
CA LYS A 35 7.65 -3.94 6.93
C LYS A 35 7.72 -2.44 7.17
N ASP A 36 8.90 -1.84 7.02
CA ASP A 36 9.08 -0.40 7.15
C ASP A 36 8.41 0.33 5.98
N TYR A 37 8.49 -0.21 4.77
CA TYR A 37 7.76 0.31 3.60
C TYR A 37 6.24 0.37 3.81
N VAL A 38 5.65 -0.69 4.36
CA VAL A 38 4.21 -0.75 4.65
C VAL A 38 3.83 0.24 5.76
N LYS A 39 4.66 0.40 6.80
CA LYS A 39 4.41 1.36 7.88
C LYS A 39 4.47 2.82 7.41
N VAL A 40 5.41 3.13 6.52
CA VAL A 40 5.54 4.48 5.93
C VAL A 40 4.32 4.82 5.05
N GLY A 41 3.59 3.81 4.56
CA GLY A 41 2.36 3.98 3.79
C GLY A 41 1.08 4.22 4.58
N LYS A 42 1.10 4.15 5.93
CA LYS A 42 -0.10 4.40 6.73
C LYS A 42 -0.35 5.90 6.87
N THR A 43 -1.26 6.41 6.06
CA THR A 43 -1.88 7.72 6.26
C THR A 43 -3.04 7.58 7.23
N ASP A 44 -3.18 8.51 8.18
CA ASP A 44 -4.33 8.58 9.11
C ASP A 44 -5.65 8.99 8.41
N THR A 45 -5.68 8.95 7.07
CA THR A 45 -6.79 9.38 6.22
C THR A 45 -7.34 8.17 5.46
N ALA A 46 -8.61 7.87 5.68
CA ALA A 46 -9.41 6.95 4.88
C ALA A 46 -9.74 7.62 3.56
N VAL A 47 -9.46 6.94 2.44
CA VAL A 47 -9.99 7.33 1.13
C VAL A 47 -11.13 6.40 0.79
N VAL A 48 -12.33 6.95 0.68
CA VAL A 48 -13.56 6.24 0.33
C VAL A 48 -13.94 6.61 -1.10
N GLU A 49 -14.09 5.61 -1.97
CA GLU A 49 -14.67 5.83 -3.30
C GLU A 49 -16.17 5.56 -3.25
N LEU A 50 -16.96 6.56 -3.65
CA LEU A 50 -18.42 6.49 -3.62
C LEU A 50 -18.94 5.66 -4.80
N TYR A 51 -20.05 4.97 -4.60
CA TYR A 51 -20.74 4.21 -5.64
C TYR A 51 -22.26 4.36 -5.49
N GLU A 52 -22.98 4.10 -6.58
CA GLU A 52 -24.44 4.29 -6.71
C GLU A 52 -24.88 5.76 -6.67
N ASP A 53 -24.67 6.43 -5.53
CA ASP A 53 -25.12 7.81 -5.31
C ASP A 53 -23.92 8.75 -5.12
N TYR A 54 -23.69 9.60 -6.13
CA TYR A 54 -22.65 10.61 -6.10
C TYR A 54 -23.22 11.96 -5.65
N PRO A 55 -22.79 12.51 -4.50
CA PRO A 55 -23.27 13.79 -4.02
C PRO A 55 -22.78 14.88 -4.97
N ALA A 56 -23.69 15.75 -5.38
CA ALA A 56 -23.31 16.97 -6.08
C ALA A 56 -22.55 17.92 -5.14
N VAL A 57 -21.70 18.79 -5.70
CA VAL A 57 -20.84 19.73 -4.95
C VAL A 57 -21.63 20.58 -3.95
N ASN A 58 -22.87 20.96 -4.28
CA ASN A 58 -23.76 21.66 -3.35
C ASN A 58 -24.13 20.83 -2.11
N LEU A 59 -24.50 19.56 -2.30
CA LEU A 59 -24.82 18.64 -1.20
C LEU A 59 -23.57 18.36 -0.38
N ALA A 60 -22.42 18.15 -1.02
CA ALA A 60 -21.14 17.99 -0.35
C ALA A 60 -20.77 19.22 0.51
N LYS A 61 -21.04 20.44 0.01
CA LYS A 61 -20.82 21.69 0.74
C LYS A 61 -21.79 21.82 1.93
N GLN A 62 -23.07 21.46 1.76
CA GLN A 62 -24.05 21.43 2.85
C GLN A 62 -23.65 20.44 3.95
N ILE A 63 -23.23 19.22 3.57
CA ILE A 63 -22.70 18.23 4.51
C ILE A 63 -21.50 18.83 5.25
N TRP A 64 -20.53 19.40 4.53
CA TRP A 64 -19.37 20.05 5.15
C TRP A 64 -19.75 21.14 6.17
N GLU A 65 -20.67 22.05 5.80
CA GLU A 65 -21.13 23.14 6.66
C GLU A 65 -21.90 22.63 7.90
N ASN A 66 -22.73 21.60 7.75
CA ASN A 66 -23.46 21.00 8.87
C ASN A 66 -22.49 20.44 9.92
N TYR A 67 -21.45 19.73 9.47
CA TYR A 67 -20.45 19.22 10.39
C TYR A 67 -19.67 20.37 11.05
N GLN A 68 -19.32 21.47 10.35
CA GLN A 68 -18.67 22.64 10.97
C GLN A 68 -19.42 23.23 12.19
N SER A 69 -20.72 23.01 12.28
CA SER A 69 -21.56 23.50 13.38
C SER A 69 -21.69 22.55 14.58
N ASP A 70 -21.38 21.26 14.41
CA ASP A 70 -21.34 20.27 15.48
C ASP A 70 -19.88 20.11 15.92
N ASP A 71 -19.53 20.52 17.15
CA ASP A 71 -18.18 20.58 17.75
C ASP A 71 -17.37 19.22 17.79
N GLU A 72 -17.80 18.18 17.07
CA GLU A 72 -17.26 16.81 17.11
C GLU A 72 -16.55 16.34 15.81
N ILE A 73 -16.13 17.22 14.92
CA ILE A 73 -15.75 16.81 13.55
C ILE A 73 -14.43 16.04 13.49
N ALA A 74 -14.49 14.93 12.77
CA ALA A 74 -13.38 14.27 12.11
C ALA A 74 -13.08 15.00 10.80
N ASP A 75 -11.90 15.60 10.62
CA ASP A 75 -11.52 16.33 9.39
C ASP A 75 -11.86 15.51 8.12
N PHE A 76 -12.73 16.01 7.23
CA PHE A 76 -13.08 15.35 5.96
C PHE A 76 -13.04 16.29 4.73
N CYS A 77 -12.99 15.68 3.54
CA CYS A 77 -12.85 16.38 2.27
C CYS A 77 -13.50 15.55 1.14
N PHE A 78 -14.40 16.17 0.38
CA PHE A 78 -14.92 15.57 -0.86
C PHE A 78 -14.02 15.93 -2.04
N ALA A 79 -13.78 14.96 -2.92
CA ALA A 79 -13.03 15.16 -4.15
C ALA A 79 -13.88 14.85 -5.38
N TRP A 80 -13.88 15.81 -6.31
CA TRP A 80 -14.42 15.69 -7.65
C TRP A 80 -13.27 15.48 -8.64
N ASN A 81 -13.42 14.52 -9.55
CA ASN A 81 -12.48 14.27 -10.62
C ASN A 81 -13.02 14.84 -11.93
N GLY A 82 -12.45 15.96 -12.38
CA GLY A 82 -12.82 16.64 -13.61
C GLY A 82 -12.14 16.12 -14.87
N GLY A 83 -11.34 15.06 -14.77
CA GLY A 83 -10.60 14.49 -15.89
C GLY A 83 -9.43 15.37 -16.35
N VAL A 84 -8.88 15.05 -17.52
CA VAL A 84 -7.82 15.85 -18.15
C VAL A 84 -8.45 16.98 -18.94
N GLN A 85 -8.05 18.22 -18.66
CA GLN A 85 -8.49 19.40 -19.39
C GLN A 85 -7.30 20.23 -19.83
N VAL A 86 -7.51 21.04 -20.86
CA VAL A 86 -6.51 22.00 -21.33
C VAL A 86 -6.56 23.21 -20.40
N VAL A 87 -5.43 23.51 -19.78
CA VAL A 87 -5.21 24.71 -18.98
C VAL A 87 -4.42 25.69 -19.82
N THR A 88 -4.81 26.96 -19.82
CA THR A 88 -4.19 27.99 -20.65
C THR A 88 -3.69 29.15 -19.81
N ASN A 89 -2.49 29.66 -20.11
CA ASN A 89 -2.03 30.94 -19.59
C ASN A 89 -2.65 32.07 -20.45
N PRO A 90 -3.47 32.97 -19.87
CA PRO A 90 -4.13 34.04 -20.62
C PRO A 90 -3.16 35.09 -21.18
N GLU A 91 -1.95 35.23 -20.62
CA GLU A 91 -0.97 36.24 -21.05
C GLU A 91 -0.15 35.76 -22.25
N ASP A 92 0.36 34.52 -22.19
CA ASP A 92 1.30 33.98 -23.18
C ASP A 92 0.67 32.95 -24.15
N PHE A 93 -0.63 32.66 -24.00
CA PHE A 93 -1.37 31.63 -24.74
C PHE A 93 -0.74 30.22 -24.69
N ARG A 94 0.16 29.97 -23.74
CA ARG A 94 0.73 28.64 -23.49
C ARG A 94 -0.34 27.73 -22.93
N GLN A 95 -0.30 26.47 -23.34
CA GLN A 95 -1.29 25.46 -22.95
C GLN A 95 -0.60 24.24 -22.35
N ALA A 96 -1.22 23.67 -21.33
CA ALA A 96 -0.79 22.43 -20.70
C ALA A 96 -2.00 21.51 -20.49
N ASN A 97 -1.81 20.20 -20.68
CA ASN A 97 -2.84 19.22 -20.37
C ASN A 97 -2.68 18.79 -18.91
N ALA A 98 -3.61 19.19 -18.05
CA ALA A 98 -3.56 18.85 -16.63
C ALA A 98 -4.85 18.17 -16.18
N ARG A 99 -4.72 17.24 -15.24
CA ARG A 99 -5.86 16.65 -14.56
C ARG A 99 -6.46 17.64 -13.57
N VAL A 100 -7.72 18.01 -13.77
CA VAL A 100 -8.45 18.93 -12.90
C VAL A 100 -9.11 18.14 -11.78
N THR A 101 -8.78 18.48 -10.53
CA THR A 101 -9.40 17.89 -9.34
C THR A 101 -10.07 19.00 -8.53
N GLY A 102 -11.34 18.83 -8.21
CA GLY A 102 -12.07 19.72 -7.32
C GLY A 102 -12.06 19.21 -5.89
N VAL A 103 -11.91 20.10 -4.92
CA VAL A 103 -12.03 19.77 -3.49
C VAL A 103 -13.10 20.62 -2.82
N VAL A 104 -13.92 19.97 -1.98
CA VAL A 104 -14.87 20.60 -1.06
C VAL A 104 -14.51 20.18 0.37
N GLY A 105 -14.27 21.16 1.24
CA GLY A 105 -13.75 20.95 2.60
C GLY A 105 -12.26 21.25 2.75
N MET A 106 -11.58 20.54 3.64
CA MET A 106 -10.16 20.78 3.96
C MET A 106 -9.22 20.20 2.89
N ALA A 107 -8.64 21.07 2.05
CA ALA A 107 -7.68 20.68 1.03
C ALA A 107 -6.42 20.00 1.59
N ALA A 108 -6.05 20.32 2.84
CA ALA A 108 -4.96 19.70 3.56
C ALA A 108 -5.10 18.18 3.76
N LEU A 109 -6.32 17.64 3.68
CA LEU A 109 -6.58 16.19 3.73
C LEU A 109 -6.28 15.49 2.42
N TYR A 110 -6.45 16.19 1.31
CA TYR A 110 -6.09 15.69 -0.01
C TYR A 110 -4.57 15.65 -0.18
N ASP A 111 -3.89 16.75 0.15
CA ASP A 111 -2.44 16.83 0.29
C ASP A 111 -2.09 17.89 1.33
N ARG A 112 -1.13 17.63 2.22
CA ARG A 112 -0.66 18.62 3.19
C ARG A 112 -0.17 19.90 2.53
N GLN A 113 0.42 19.82 1.33
CA GLN A 113 0.86 20.98 0.56
C GLN A 113 -0.29 21.68 -0.17
N ALA A 114 -1.43 21.00 -0.38
CA ALA A 114 -2.65 21.63 -0.88
C ALA A 114 -3.35 22.52 0.17
N ALA A 115 -2.84 22.57 1.41
CA ALA A 115 -3.28 23.53 2.42
C ALA A 115 -3.09 25.00 2.00
N LEU A 116 -2.32 25.26 0.94
CA LEU A 116 -2.22 26.57 0.29
C LEU A 116 -3.56 27.05 -0.29
N LEU A 117 -4.51 26.14 -0.56
CA LEU A 117 -5.85 26.46 -0.99
C LEU A 117 -6.78 26.57 0.22
N GLU A 118 -7.00 27.81 0.67
CA GLU A 118 -7.86 28.11 1.82
C GLU A 118 -9.31 27.64 1.61
N GLU A 119 -10.06 27.47 2.70
CA GLU A 119 -11.43 26.91 2.70
C GLU A 119 -12.43 27.73 1.88
N ASN A 120 -12.27 29.05 1.87
CA ASN A 120 -13.20 29.99 1.24
C ASN A 120 -12.70 30.49 -0.12
N ASP A 121 -11.54 30.03 -0.59
CA ASP A 121 -10.95 30.51 -1.83
C ASP A 121 -11.46 29.74 -3.05
N GLU A 122 -12.57 30.22 -3.61
CA GLU A 122 -13.19 29.66 -4.82
C GLU A 122 -12.47 30.09 -6.11
N THR A 123 -11.59 31.09 -6.04
CA THR A 123 -10.83 31.66 -7.17
C THR A 123 -9.40 31.15 -7.26
N GLY A 124 -8.89 30.52 -6.21
CA GLY A 124 -7.53 30.00 -6.14
C GLY A 124 -7.39 28.62 -6.79
N CYS A 125 -6.17 28.34 -7.21
CA CYS A 125 -5.75 27.02 -7.64
C CYS A 125 -4.35 26.68 -7.14
N VAL A 126 -4.07 25.39 -7.03
CA VAL A 126 -2.75 24.86 -6.74
C VAL A 126 -2.35 23.96 -7.90
N ILE A 127 -1.17 24.15 -8.45
CA ILE A 127 -0.71 23.43 -9.65
C ILE A 127 0.53 22.60 -9.37
N ASP A 128 0.74 21.58 -10.21
CA ASP A 128 1.96 20.81 -10.24
C ASP A 128 3.15 21.63 -10.79
N LYS A 129 4.37 21.25 -10.41
CA LYS A 129 5.62 21.80 -10.95
C LYS A 129 5.74 21.66 -12.47
N ASP A 130 5.43 20.51 -13.03
CA ASP A 130 5.55 20.29 -14.47
C ASP A 130 4.50 21.13 -15.22
N THR A 131 3.30 21.27 -14.63
CA THR A 131 2.25 22.15 -15.16
C THR A 131 2.66 23.64 -15.09
N ALA A 132 3.29 24.06 -13.99
CA ALA A 132 3.81 25.42 -13.83
C ALA A 132 4.89 25.76 -14.86
N LEU A 133 5.82 24.83 -15.10
CA LEU A 133 6.89 24.99 -16.09
C LEU A 133 6.35 25.07 -17.52
N GLU A 134 5.35 24.28 -17.88
CA GLU A 134 4.73 24.35 -19.22
C GLU A 134 3.97 25.66 -19.44
N LEU A 135 3.19 26.10 -18.44
CA LEU A 135 2.36 27.30 -18.56
C LEU A 135 3.13 28.62 -18.42
N PHE A 136 4.10 28.68 -17.49
CA PHE A 136 4.77 29.91 -17.10
C PHE A 136 6.30 29.88 -17.29
N GLY A 137 6.88 28.71 -17.60
CA GLY A 137 8.33 28.55 -17.72
C GLY A 137 9.09 28.62 -16.39
N SER A 138 8.39 28.67 -15.25
CA SER A 138 8.97 28.83 -13.91
C SER A 138 8.09 28.17 -12.85
N GLU A 139 8.70 27.69 -11.77
CA GLU A 139 7.98 27.21 -10.57
C GLU A 139 7.49 28.37 -9.68
N ASN A 140 8.02 29.59 -9.87
CA ASN A 140 7.63 30.77 -9.08
C ASN A 140 6.52 31.57 -9.78
N CYS A 141 5.35 30.94 -9.95
CA CYS A 141 4.18 31.53 -10.62
C CYS A 141 3.01 31.77 -9.65
N ALA A 142 3.27 31.82 -8.34
CA ALA A 142 2.25 32.22 -7.37
C ALA A 142 1.80 33.67 -7.64
N GLY A 143 0.48 33.88 -7.67
CA GLY A 143 -0.16 35.14 -8.06
C GLY A 143 -0.46 35.26 -9.57
N SER A 144 0.07 34.36 -10.40
CA SER A 144 -0.26 34.35 -11.84
C SER A 144 -1.66 33.80 -12.08
N GLN A 145 -2.30 34.24 -13.16
CA GLN A 145 -3.61 33.75 -13.57
C GLN A 145 -3.49 32.63 -14.60
N LEU A 146 -4.43 31.69 -14.56
CA LEU A 146 -4.62 30.66 -15.57
C LEU A 146 -6.11 30.45 -15.84
N THR A 147 -6.42 29.88 -17.00
CA THR A 147 -7.79 29.60 -17.42
C THR A 147 -8.00 28.09 -17.52
N VAL A 148 -9.05 27.59 -16.87
CA VAL A 148 -9.52 26.20 -16.97
C VAL A 148 -10.93 26.24 -17.53
N GLY A 149 -11.12 25.74 -18.75
CA GLY A 149 -12.39 25.88 -19.47
C GLY A 149 -12.73 27.36 -19.71
N GLU A 150 -13.83 27.84 -19.13
CA GLU A 150 -14.27 29.24 -19.25
C GLU A 150 -13.90 30.10 -18.03
N GLN A 151 -13.23 29.53 -17.02
CA GLN A 151 -13.06 30.16 -15.71
C GLN A 151 -11.59 30.48 -15.44
N ILE A 152 -11.35 31.65 -14.86
CA ILE A 152 -10.01 32.16 -14.53
C ILE A 152 -9.74 31.88 -13.05
N TYR A 153 -8.55 31.34 -12.78
CA TYR A 153 -8.06 31.03 -11.44
C TYR A 153 -6.71 31.68 -11.19
N GLU A 154 -6.44 32.04 -9.94
CA GLU A 154 -5.15 32.56 -9.49
C GLU A 154 -4.33 31.43 -8.84
N VAL A 155 -3.06 31.31 -9.21
CA VAL A 155 -2.17 30.29 -8.63
C VAL A 155 -1.78 30.70 -7.20
N ARG A 156 -2.24 29.95 -6.19
CA ARG A 156 -1.83 30.15 -4.79
C ARG A 156 -0.49 29.52 -4.46
N GLY A 157 -0.12 28.48 -5.20
CA GLY A 157 1.21 27.90 -5.10
C GLY A 157 1.40 26.68 -5.98
N VAL A 158 2.64 26.21 -5.97
CA VAL A 158 3.11 25.09 -6.79
C VAL A 158 3.55 23.95 -5.88
N VAL A 159 3.06 22.75 -6.17
CA VAL A 159 3.33 21.53 -5.40
C VAL A 159 4.06 20.52 -6.27
N SER A 160 4.98 19.73 -5.71
CA SER A 160 5.53 18.59 -6.48
C SER A 160 4.57 17.43 -6.44
N TRP A 161 3.77 17.34 -7.48
CA TRP A 161 3.04 16.15 -7.82
C TRP A 161 3.83 15.38 -8.89
N ASN A 162 3.50 14.11 -9.12
CA ASN A 162 4.22 13.27 -10.10
C ASN A 162 3.45 13.19 -11.43
N GLN A 163 2.60 14.18 -11.69
CA GLN A 163 1.70 14.24 -12.83
C GLN A 163 1.23 15.68 -13.03
N HIS A 164 0.92 16.03 -14.27
CA HIS A 164 0.29 17.30 -14.61
C HIS A 164 -1.11 17.35 -13.99
N MET A 165 -1.26 18.15 -12.93
CA MET A 165 -2.53 18.26 -12.22
C MET A 165 -2.71 19.65 -11.61
N ILE A 166 -3.97 20.01 -11.48
CA ILE A 166 -4.44 21.25 -10.89
C ILE A 166 -5.55 20.94 -9.89
N LEU A 167 -5.44 21.55 -8.72
CA LEU A 167 -6.43 21.49 -7.66
C LEU A 167 -7.17 22.82 -7.60
N ILE A 168 -8.50 22.76 -7.69
CA ILE A 168 -9.40 23.92 -7.61
C ILE A 168 -10.53 23.64 -6.64
N ARG A 169 -11.28 24.68 -6.25
CA ARG A 169 -12.62 24.48 -5.70
C ARG A 169 -13.61 24.51 -6.86
N PRO A 170 -14.44 23.46 -7.04
CA PRO A 170 -15.32 23.35 -8.18
C PRO A 170 -16.36 24.49 -8.18
N PRO A 171 -16.45 25.28 -9.26
CA PRO A 171 -17.35 26.44 -9.32
C PRO A 171 -18.79 26.02 -9.60
N GLN A 172 -18.96 24.91 -10.33
CA GLN A 172 -20.26 24.39 -10.73
C GLN A 172 -20.84 23.50 -9.64
N LYS A 173 -22.03 23.89 -9.17
CA LYS A 173 -22.76 23.22 -8.09
C LYS A 173 -23.26 21.82 -8.43
N ASN A 174 -23.38 21.48 -9.72
CA ASN A 174 -23.93 20.20 -10.19
C ASN A 174 -22.86 19.15 -10.50
N LEU A 175 -21.58 19.46 -10.27
CA LEU A 175 -20.50 18.46 -10.42
C LEU A 175 -20.62 17.42 -9.31
N VAL A 176 -20.35 16.16 -9.64
CA VAL A 176 -20.55 15.02 -8.74
C VAL A 176 -19.25 14.60 -8.08
N CYS A 177 -19.20 14.59 -6.75
CA CYS A 177 -18.03 14.12 -6.01
C CYS A 177 -17.95 12.59 -6.08
N THR A 178 -16.76 12.08 -6.38
CA THR A 178 -16.53 10.62 -6.57
C THR A 178 -15.84 9.99 -5.38
N GLN A 179 -15.17 10.80 -4.55
CA GLN A 179 -14.36 10.33 -3.44
C GLN A 179 -14.57 11.20 -2.21
N VAL A 180 -14.42 10.59 -1.04
CA VAL A 180 -14.40 11.25 0.27
C VAL A 180 -13.15 10.84 1.01
N LEU A 181 -12.41 11.81 1.53
CA LEU A 181 -11.28 11.61 2.40
C LEU A 181 -11.70 11.93 3.82
N ILE A 182 -11.50 11.01 4.75
CA ILE A 182 -11.94 11.14 6.16
C ILE A 182 -10.76 10.84 7.06
N ARG A 183 -10.45 11.72 8.01
CA ARG A 183 -9.43 11.47 9.02
C ARG A 183 -10.05 10.83 10.25
N GLY A 184 -9.56 9.65 10.64
CA GLY A 184 -10.01 9.00 11.88
C GLY A 184 -9.61 9.79 13.12
N LYS A 185 -10.46 9.79 14.16
CA LYS A 185 -10.09 10.30 15.49
C LYS A 185 -8.95 9.43 16.07
N LYS A 186 -8.03 10.03 16.83
CA LYS A 186 -6.91 9.30 17.46
C LYS A 186 -7.43 8.15 18.33
N GLY A 187 -7.19 6.91 17.89
CA GLY A 187 -7.61 5.69 18.60
C GLY A 187 -8.87 5.01 18.07
N GLN A 188 -9.56 5.59 17.08
CA GLN A 188 -10.69 4.95 16.38
C GLN A 188 -10.17 4.17 15.16
N GLU A 189 -10.79 3.01 14.88
CA GLU A 189 -10.51 2.26 13.66
C GLU A 189 -11.03 3.02 12.44
N LEU A 190 -10.16 3.19 11.44
CA LEU A 190 -10.39 4.03 10.27
C LEU A 190 -11.61 3.56 9.44
N GLU A 191 -11.83 2.24 9.39
CA GLU A 191 -13.01 1.63 8.75
C GLU A 191 -14.31 2.03 9.45
N GLY A 192 -14.33 2.00 10.79
CA GLY A 192 -15.50 2.39 11.59
C GLY A 192 -15.87 3.86 11.38
N ALA A 193 -14.88 4.76 11.47
CA ALA A 193 -15.11 6.19 11.26
C ALA A 193 -15.65 6.51 9.85
N ALA A 194 -15.12 5.84 8.82
CA ALA A 194 -15.61 6.01 7.46
C ALA A 194 -17.03 5.45 7.27
N SER A 195 -17.32 4.28 7.84
CA SER A 195 -18.65 3.66 7.76
C SER A 195 -19.70 4.50 8.48
N ASP A 196 -19.40 4.98 9.69
CA ASP A 196 -20.32 5.81 10.48
C ASP A 196 -20.68 7.10 9.73
N PHE A 197 -19.68 7.73 9.08
CA PHE A 197 -19.88 8.91 8.25
C PHE A 197 -20.76 8.63 7.02
N LEU A 198 -20.49 7.53 6.31
CA LEU A 198 -21.25 7.14 5.14
C LEU A 198 -22.72 6.88 5.47
N VAL A 199 -22.99 6.07 6.51
CA VAL A 199 -24.35 5.77 6.96
C VAL A 199 -25.06 7.03 7.45
N GLY A 200 -24.38 7.88 8.22
CA GLY A 200 -24.95 9.13 8.75
C GLY A 200 -25.40 10.11 7.66
N ASN A 201 -24.75 10.07 6.49
CA ASN A 201 -25.06 10.96 5.36
C ASN A 201 -25.82 10.26 4.21
N GLY A 202 -26.22 9.00 4.38
CA GLY A 202 -26.91 8.22 3.35
C GLY A 202 -26.05 7.98 2.09
N LEU A 203 -24.72 7.91 2.26
CA LEU A 203 -23.76 7.69 1.18
C LEU A 203 -23.30 6.24 1.15
N SER A 204 -23.09 5.71 -0.05
CA SER A 204 -22.52 4.38 -0.27
C SER A 204 -21.09 4.50 -0.79
N GLY A 205 -20.14 3.83 -0.14
CA GLY A 205 -18.73 3.94 -0.50
C GLY A 205 -17.90 2.72 -0.09
N ILE A 206 -16.76 2.53 -0.75
CA ILE A 206 -15.80 1.46 -0.44
C ILE A 206 -14.49 2.10 -0.03
N LEU A 207 -13.98 1.65 1.11
CA LEU A 207 -12.67 2.06 1.59
C LEU A 207 -11.57 1.54 0.64
N VAL A 208 -10.77 2.46 0.09
CA VAL A 208 -9.64 2.11 -0.77
C VAL A 208 -8.42 1.80 0.10
N ASP A 209 -8.45 0.62 0.69
CA ASP A 209 -7.43 0.18 1.64
C ASP A 209 -6.19 -0.45 0.94
N ASP A 210 -4.99 0.02 1.31
CA ASP A 210 -3.71 -0.55 0.89
C ASP A 210 -3.30 -1.77 1.72
N SER A 211 -4.13 -2.22 2.68
CA SER A 211 -3.88 -3.39 3.52
C SER A 211 -3.74 -4.71 2.75
N TRP A 212 -3.98 -4.75 1.43
CA TRP A 212 -3.62 -5.91 0.61
C TRP A 212 -2.11 -6.25 0.71
N LEU A 213 -1.26 -5.23 0.87
CA LEU A 213 0.17 -5.44 1.10
C LEU A 213 0.44 -6.07 2.47
N GLU A 214 -0.35 -5.73 3.50
CA GLU A 214 -0.26 -6.35 4.83
C GLU A 214 -0.65 -7.81 4.81
N VAL A 215 -1.54 -8.20 3.89
CA VAL A 215 -1.97 -9.59 3.75
C VAL A 215 -0.91 -10.42 3.03
N ILE A 216 -0.20 -9.87 2.04
CA ILE A 216 0.83 -10.59 1.28
C ILE A 216 2.18 -10.59 2.02
N LEU A 217 2.48 -9.55 2.80
CA LEU A 217 3.76 -9.40 3.50
C LEU A 217 4.18 -10.62 4.36
N PRO A 218 3.28 -11.26 5.14
CA PRO A 218 3.60 -12.46 5.93
C PRO A 218 3.90 -13.71 5.08
N TRP A 219 3.45 -13.77 3.82
CA TRP A 219 3.69 -14.95 2.97
C TRP A 219 5.14 -15.04 2.49
N PHE A 220 5.85 -13.92 2.37
CA PHE A 220 7.27 -13.91 1.98
C PHE A 220 8.18 -14.68 2.96
N PRO A 221 8.20 -14.37 4.27
CA PRO A 221 8.99 -15.14 5.23
C PRO A 221 8.46 -16.57 5.42
N VAL A 222 7.15 -16.82 5.28
CA VAL A 222 6.58 -18.18 5.35
C VAL A 222 7.10 -19.05 4.21
N THR A 223 7.03 -18.56 2.96
CA THR A 223 7.51 -19.31 1.78
C THR A 223 9.02 -19.55 1.85
N PHE A 224 9.78 -18.56 2.31
CA PHE A 224 11.22 -18.70 2.55
C PHE A 224 11.53 -19.76 3.61
N LEU A 225 10.81 -19.76 4.74
CA LEU A 225 11.01 -20.72 5.82
C LEU A 225 10.66 -22.15 5.38
N VAL A 226 9.59 -22.34 4.62
CA VAL A 226 9.24 -23.63 4.03
C VAL A 226 10.32 -24.10 3.05
N MET A 227 10.82 -23.20 2.18
CA MET A 227 11.90 -23.53 1.25
C MET A 227 13.18 -23.93 1.98
N LEU A 228 13.53 -23.24 3.09
CA LEU A 228 14.67 -23.55 3.94
C LEU A 228 14.50 -24.91 4.64
N ILE A 229 13.31 -25.22 5.17
CA ILE A 229 13.04 -26.54 5.75
C ILE A 229 13.19 -27.64 4.69
N ARG A 230 12.73 -27.41 3.46
CA ARG A 230 12.87 -28.37 2.35
C ARG A 230 14.33 -28.60 1.96
N THR A 231 15.14 -27.54 1.87
CA THR A 231 16.58 -27.67 1.52
C THR A 231 17.36 -28.36 2.63
N VAL A 232 17.15 -28.00 3.90
CA VAL A 232 17.77 -28.65 5.07
C VAL A 232 17.33 -30.11 5.19
N SER A 233 16.05 -30.41 4.98
CA SER A 233 15.54 -31.79 4.99
C SER A 233 16.15 -32.64 3.87
N ARG A 234 16.31 -32.07 2.67
CA ARG A 234 16.96 -32.75 1.54
C ARG A 234 18.44 -33.01 1.81
N TRP A 235 19.13 -32.04 2.40
CA TRP A 235 20.53 -32.18 2.80
C TRP A 235 20.72 -33.25 3.88
N LEU A 236 19.86 -33.28 4.92
CA LEU A 236 19.88 -34.33 5.95
C LEU A 236 19.68 -35.72 5.33
N TYR A 237 18.77 -35.83 4.35
CA TYR A 237 18.53 -37.09 3.63
C TYR A 237 19.71 -37.53 2.75
N GLU A 238 20.39 -36.59 2.08
CA GLU A 238 21.60 -36.88 1.30
C GLU A 238 22.78 -37.28 2.20
N MET A 239 22.92 -36.66 3.38
CA MET A 239 23.87 -37.07 4.42
C MET A 239 23.61 -38.48 4.93
N GLU A 240 22.34 -38.84 5.14
CA GLU A 240 21.91 -40.18 5.53
C GLU A 240 22.23 -41.22 4.43
N ARG A 241 22.00 -40.89 3.15
CA ARG A 241 22.36 -41.77 2.01
C ARG A 241 23.86 -41.89 1.77
N GLY A 242 24.64 -40.81 1.81
CA GLY A 242 26.08 -40.85 1.56
C GLY A 242 26.89 -41.56 2.66
N THR A 243 26.29 -41.79 3.82
CA THR A 243 26.85 -42.67 4.87
C THR A 243 26.37 -44.11 4.75
N TRP A 244 25.31 -44.36 3.99
CA TRP A 244 24.77 -45.68 3.66
C TRP A 244 25.72 -46.42 2.70
N GLU A 245 26.14 -45.78 1.59
CA GLU A 245 27.07 -46.38 0.62
C GLU A 245 28.43 -46.75 1.24
N ASN A 246 28.94 -45.92 2.15
CA ASN A 246 30.19 -46.19 2.87
C ASN A 246 30.04 -47.17 4.04
N GLY A 247 28.81 -47.46 4.49
CA GLY A 247 28.49 -48.28 5.66
C GLY A 247 28.00 -49.69 5.34
N ILE A 248 27.45 -49.92 4.14
CA ILE A 248 27.00 -51.26 3.67
C ILE A 248 28.12 -52.30 3.74
N GLN A 249 29.38 -51.89 3.67
CA GLN A 249 30.51 -52.82 3.72
C GLN A 249 30.88 -53.30 5.14
N ARG A 250 30.23 -52.84 6.23
CA ARG A 250 30.74 -53.12 7.60
C ARG A 250 29.79 -53.69 8.67
N SER A 251 28.47 -53.77 8.55
CA SER A 251 27.71 -54.53 9.55
C SER A 251 26.32 -55.00 9.12
N ARG A 252 26.07 -56.30 9.36
CA ARG A 252 24.83 -57.04 9.12
C ARG A 252 24.06 -57.25 10.44
N GLU A 253 23.99 -56.23 11.30
CA GLU A 253 23.19 -56.28 12.53
C GLU A 253 22.13 -55.19 12.52
N LYS A 254 20.86 -55.60 12.61
CA LYS A 254 19.68 -54.72 12.70
C LYS A 254 19.63 -54.05 14.09
N LYS A 255 20.54 -53.13 14.38
CA LYS A 255 20.28 -52.09 15.39
C LYS A 255 19.57 -50.95 14.68
N ILE A 256 18.42 -50.53 15.22
CA ILE A 256 17.78 -49.27 14.84
C ILE A 256 18.86 -48.19 15.02
N ASP A 257 19.37 -47.67 13.90
CA ASP A 257 20.42 -46.67 13.93
C ASP A 257 19.88 -45.44 14.67
N PHE A 258 20.31 -45.25 15.92
CA PHE A 258 19.95 -44.11 16.77
C PHE A 258 20.14 -42.77 16.03
N ARG A 259 21.09 -42.71 15.09
CA ARG A 259 21.34 -41.57 14.20
C ARG A 259 20.22 -41.31 13.19
N LYS A 260 19.56 -42.35 12.67
CA LYS A 260 18.40 -42.23 11.76
C LYS A 260 17.17 -41.74 12.51
N CYS A 261 16.94 -42.26 13.71
CA CYS A 261 15.89 -41.75 14.61
C CYS A 261 16.14 -40.28 14.97
N SER A 262 17.38 -39.90 15.27
CA SER A 262 17.75 -38.50 15.55
C SER A 262 17.48 -37.57 14.36
N CYS A 263 17.88 -37.94 13.14
CA CYS A 263 17.59 -37.15 11.94
C CYS A 263 16.08 -37.05 11.64
N PHE A 264 15.32 -38.12 11.88
CA PHE A 264 13.87 -38.13 11.72
C PHE A 264 13.16 -37.21 12.73
N VAL A 265 13.56 -37.26 14.00
CA VAL A 265 13.04 -36.38 15.06
C VAL A 265 13.35 -34.90 14.76
N ILE A 266 14.57 -34.60 14.29
CA ILE A 266 14.94 -33.23 13.89
C ILE A 266 14.08 -32.72 12.74
N ARG A 267 13.72 -33.57 11.77
CA ARG A 267 12.81 -33.18 10.67
C ARG A 267 11.41 -32.87 11.19
N ILE A 268 10.85 -33.69 12.07
CA ILE A 268 9.54 -33.43 12.68
C ILE A 268 9.55 -32.12 13.46
N LEU A 269 10.60 -31.88 14.25
CA LEU A 269 10.75 -30.64 15.02
C LEU A 269 10.86 -29.40 14.11
N LEU A 270 11.63 -29.47 13.01
CA LEU A 270 11.74 -28.38 12.04
C LEU A 270 10.41 -28.05 11.37
N TRP A 271 9.63 -29.07 10.99
CA TRP A 271 8.30 -28.87 10.42
C TRP A 271 7.30 -28.34 11.47
N GLY A 272 7.39 -28.80 12.72
CA GLY A 272 6.56 -28.30 13.82
C GLY A 272 6.83 -26.83 14.16
N ILE A 273 8.11 -26.44 14.22
CA ILE A 273 8.52 -25.04 14.40
C ILE A 273 8.05 -24.20 13.21
N GLY A 274 8.22 -24.71 11.98
CA GLY A 274 7.74 -24.01 10.81
C GLY A 274 6.24 -23.80 10.81
N LEU A 275 5.46 -24.83 11.15
CA LEU A 275 4.01 -24.75 11.26
C LEU A 275 3.57 -23.74 12.34
N PHE A 276 4.25 -23.72 13.50
CA PHE A 276 3.99 -22.74 14.56
C PHE A 276 4.22 -21.30 14.07
N PHE A 277 5.34 -21.04 13.39
CA PHE A 277 5.62 -19.72 12.82
C PHE A 277 4.67 -19.35 11.69
N CYS A 278 4.27 -20.31 10.84
CA CYS A 278 3.26 -20.09 9.81
C CYS A 278 1.94 -19.63 10.44
N VAL A 279 1.41 -20.34 11.43
CA VAL A 279 0.15 -19.99 12.11
C VAL A 279 0.24 -18.60 12.74
N ARG A 280 1.38 -18.26 13.38
CA ARG A 280 1.56 -16.96 14.05
C ARG A 280 1.76 -15.79 13.10
N LEU A 281 2.34 -16.01 11.91
CA LEU A 281 2.47 -14.95 10.90
C LEU A 281 1.17 -14.77 10.11
N LEU A 282 0.46 -15.86 9.82
CA LEU A 282 -0.84 -15.84 9.15
C LEU A 282 -1.96 -15.33 10.07
N SER A 283 -1.82 -15.40 11.39
CA SER A 283 -2.80 -14.85 12.33
C SER A 283 -2.86 -13.31 12.34
N HIS A 284 -1.90 -12.64 11.71
CA HIS A 284 -1.92 -11.18 11.53
C HIS A 284 -2.73 -10.73 10.31
N ILE A 285 -3.44 -11.64 9.63
CA ILE A 285 -4.31 -11.27 8.51
C ILE A 285 -5.49 -10.41 9.05
N PRO A 286 -5.74 -9.21 8.50
CA PRO A 286 -6.85 -8.37 8.90
C PRO A 286 -8.19 -9.09 8.66
N GLN A 287 -9.14 -8.94 9.59
CA GLN A 287 -10.43 -9.62 9.51
C GLN A 287 -11.23 -9.25 8.25
N SER A 288 -11.06 -8.04 7.74
CA SER A 288 -11.70 -7.57 6.50
C SER A 288 -11.30 -8.38 5.26
N TRP A 289 -10.21 -9.15 5.31
CA TRP A 289 -9.79 -10.03 4.23
C TRP A 289 -10.43 -11.43 4.32
N LEU A 290 -11.09 -11.82 5.41
CA LEU A 290 -11.73 -13.14 5.46
C LEU A 290 -13.10 -13.11 4.74
N PRO A 291 -13.35 -14.00 3.76
CA PRO A 291 -14.68 -14.11 3.16
C PRO A 291 -15.67 -14.69 4.17
N ASP A 292 -16.91 -14.20 4.15
CA ASP A 292 -18.00 -14.71 5.00
C ASP A 292 -18.29 -16.20 4.78
N LYS A 293 -17.99 -16.68 3.56
CA LYS A 293 -18.12 -18.08 3.18
C LYS A 293 -16.79 -18.56 2.59
N TRP A 294 -16.23 -19.61 3.17
CA TRP A 294 -15.02 -20.26 2.67
C TRP A 294 -15.12 -20.78 1.23
N SER A 295 -16.35 -20.96 0.72
CA SER A 295 -16.61 -21.41 -0.65
C SER A 295 -16.58 -20.28 -1.69
N ASP A 296 -16.49 -19.01 -1.27
CA ASP A 296 -16.47 -17.87 -2.20
C ASP A 296 -15.03 -17.58 -2.67
N PHE A 297 -14.55 -18.40 -3.60
CA PHE A 297 -13.24 -18.20 -4.21
C PHE A 297 -13.18 -16.99 -5.15
N SER A 298 -14.33 -16.46 -5.57
CA SER A 298 -14.44 -15.22 -6.36
C SER A 298 -14.18 -13.96 -5.53
N PHE A 299 -14.31 -14.04 -4.21
CA PHE A 299 -14.05 -12.94 -3.28
C PHE A 299 -12.67 -12.30 -3.49
N TRP A 300 -11.60 -13.10 -3.48
CA TRP A 300 -10.23 -12.57 -3.55
C TRP A 300 -9.90 -11.94 -4.91
N PRO A 301 -10.16 -12.59 -6.06
CA PRO A 301 -9.91 -11.96 -7.37
C PRO A 301 -10.76 -10.70 -7.59
N ALA A 302 -12.02 -10.69 -7.13
CA ALA A 302 -12.88 -9.52 -7.23
C ALA A 302 -12.37 -8.37 -6.34
N LYS A 303 -12.04 -8.67 -5.07
CA LYS A 303 -11.51 -7.69 -4.11
C LYS A 303 -10.17 -7.13 -4.57
N LEU A 304 -9.24 -7.98 -5.04
CA LEU A 304 -7.95 -7.58 -5.62
C LEU A 304 -8.11 -6.76 -6.88
N ARG A 305 -8.98 -7.18 -7.82
CA ARG A 305 -9.23 -6.40 -9.04
C ARG A 305 -9.76 -5.02 -8.70
N LYS A 306 -10.73 -4.95 -7.78
CA LYS A 306 -11.28 -3.69 -7.29
C LYS A 306 -10.19 -2.84 -6.62
N THR A 307 -9.36 -3.41 -5.73
CA THR A 307 -8.24 -2.65 -5.13
C THR A 307 -7.19 -2.23 -6.15
N MET A 308 -6.91 -3.03 -7.19
CA MET A 308 -5.95 -2.70 -8.25
C MET A 308 -6.48 -1.61 -9.18
N GLU A 309 -7.75 -1.67 -9.58
CA GLU A 309 -8.42 -0.64 -10.38
C GLU A 309 -8.52 0.67 -9.59
N LEU A 310 -8.90 0.59 -8.30
CA LEU A 310 -8.98 1.75 -7.41
C LEU A 310 -7.58 2.32 -7.10
N SER A 311 -6.56 1.49 -6.89
CA SER A 311 -5.17 1.93 -6.68
C SER A 311 -4.48 2.39 -7.96
N ALA A 312 -4.97 2.03 -9.14
CA ALA A 312 -4.57 2.63 -10.42
C ALA A 312 -5.21 4.01 -10.59
N GLY A 313 -6.49 4.18 -10.24
CA GLY A 313 -7.19 5.47 -10.22
C GLY A 313 -6.69 6.45 -9.15
N THR A 314 -6.34 5.94 -7.97
CA THR A 314 -5.71 6.68 -6.86
C THR A 314 -4.18 6.58 -6.84
N SER A 315 -3.53 5.85 -7.76
CA SER A 315 -2.07 5.91 -7.98
C SER A 315 -1.62 7.36 -8.21
N CYS A 316 -2.52 8.14 -8.80
CA CYS A 316 -2.45 9.57 -8.96
C CYS A 316 -2.27 10.34 -7.64
N SER A 317 -2.99 10.01 -6.55
CA SER A 317 -2.79 10.64 -5.22
C SER A 317 -1.77 9.92 -4.33
N ARG A 318 -1.45 8.65 -4.59
CA ARG A 318 -0.53 7.86 -3.76
C ARG A 318 0.93 7.87 -4.21
N LYS A 319 1.24 8.01 -5.51
CA LYS A 319 2.62 8.29 -5.97
C LYS A 319 3.10 9.67 -5.51
N LEU A 320 2.17 10.57 -5.19
CA LEU A 320 2.36 11.91 -4.66
C LEU A 320 3.20 11.93 -3.35
N TRP A 321 3.00 10.93 -2.49
CA TRP A 321 3.68 10.82 -1.20
C TRP A 321 5.04 10.10 -1.25
N ARG A 322 5.29 9.28 -2.28
CA ARG A 322 6.44 8.35 -2.31
C ARG A 322 7.76 8.91 -2.84
N ARG A 323 7.79 10.14 -3.36
CA ARG A 323 9.02 10.71 -3.97
C ARG A 323 9.74 11.79 -3.15
N ARG A 324 9.29 12.10 -1.94
CA ARG A 324 9.85 13.19 -1.11
C ARG A 324 10.36 12.79 0.29
N SER A 325 10.52 11.50 0.55
CA SER A 325 11.25 11.00 1.73
C SER A 325 12.58 10.31 1.34
N GLY A 326 13.21 10.82 0.28
CA GLY A 326 14.57 10.48 -0.14
C GLY A 326 15.47 11.68 0.02
#